data_AF-A0A179G419-F1
#
_entry.id   AF-A0A179G419-F1
#
_cell.length_a   1.000
_cell.length_b   1.000
_cell.length_c   1.000
_cell.angle_alpha   90.00
_cell.angle_beta   90.00
_cell.angle_gamma   90.00
#
_symmetry.space_group_name_H-M   'P 1'
#
loop_
_entity.id
_entity.type
_entity.pdbx_description
1 polymer ?
#
loop_
_entity_poly.entity_id
_entity_poly.type
_entity_poly.pdbx_seq_one_letter_code
_entity_poly.pdbx_strand_id
1 'polypeptide(L)'
;MGLIGRPLNWAITATAGAGFLLFGYDQGVMSGLLAGDAFTRTFPEMDTTESGHGSASLQGTVVAIYEIGCFFGALIAFVFAERLGRRRTIMLGCVILSIGGALQACASTIPHMIAGRIVAGLGNGLNTSTIPVCHSELMVASKRGKGLCIELSITVFGVMIAYWVDCGMSYVPNDAQFRFPLALQCLFAIITVIGILFLPESPRWLVAHDRHD
;
A
#
# COMPACT_ATOMS: atom_id res chain seq x y z
N MET A 1 -5.16 -0.08 28.07
CA MET A 1 -4.97 1.37 27.89
C MET A 1 -5.68 1.78 26.60
N GLY A 2 -6.97 2.11 26.68
CA GLY A 2 -7.77 2.44 25.50
C GLY A 2 -8.14 3.92 25.52
N LEU A 3 -7.89 4.62 24.41
CA LEU A 3 -8.51 5.92 24.17
C LEU A 3 -10.03 5.73 24.11
N ILE A 4 -10.82 6.60 24.74
CA ILE A 4 -12.30 6.52 24.73
C ILE A 4 -12.85 7.80 24.12
N GLY A 5 -13.90 7.68 23.28
CA GLY A 5 -14.66 8.82 22.77
C GLY A 5 -14.05 9.52 21.55
N ARG A 6 -14.00 10.85 21.55
CA ARG A 6 -13.50 11.66 20.41
C ARG A 6 -12.05 11.38 20.00
N PRO A 7 -11.07 11.25 20.90
CA PRO A 7 -9.68 11.01 20.50
C PRO A 7 -9.47 9.61 19.90
N LEU A 8 -10.26 8.60 20.32
CA LEU A 8 -10.25 7.29 19.70
C LEU A 8 -10.69 7.34 18.23
N ASN A 9 -11.78 8.06 17.95
CA ASN A 9 -12.25 8.22 16.57
C ASN A 9 -11.18 8.90 15.68
N TRP A 10 -10.52 9.96 16.17
CA TRP A 10 -9.43 10.59 15.43
C TRP A 10 -8.24 9.65 15.22
N ALA A 11 -7.86 8.86 16.23
CA ALA A 11 -6.78 7.87 16.10
C ALA A 11 -7.11 6.77 15.08
N ILE A 12 -8.36 6.31 15.04
CA ILE A 12 -8.84 5.34 14.05
C ILE A 12 -8.77 5.92 12.65
N THR A 13 -9.33 7.11 12.43
CA THR A 13 -9.31 7.77 11.12
C THR A 13 -7.88 8.09 10.67
N ALA A 14 -7.00 8.52 11.59
CA ALA A 14 -5.60 8.77 11.27
C ALA A 14 -4.84 7.50 10.88
N THR A 15 -5.08 6.38 11.57
CA THR A 15 -4.42 5.11 11.29
C THR A 15 -4.93 4.47 10.00
N ALA A 16 -6.24 4.46 9.78
CA ALA A 16 -6.82 4.01 8.52
C ALA A 16 -6.38 4.91 7.36
N GLY A 17 -6.33 6.21 7.60
CA GLY A 17 -5.79 7.20 6.67
C GLY A 17 -4.33 6.95 6.31
N ALA A 18 -3.46 6.60 7.27
CA ALA A 18 -2.07 6.25 6.98
C ALA A 18 -1.95 5.03 6.06
N GLY A 19 -2.77 4.00 6.28
CA GLY A 19 -2.81 2.82 5.41
C GLY A 19 -3.34 3.12 4.00
N PHE A 20 -4.33 4.01 3.88
CA PHE A 20 -4.86 4.43 2.58
C PHE A 20 -3.95 5.45 1.86
N LEU A 21 -3.16 6.21 2.61
CA LEU A 21 -2.07 7.01 2.07
C LEU A 21 -1.01 6.12 1.45
N LEU A 22 -0.59 5.05 2.15
CA LEU A 22 0.31 4.02 1.60
C LEU A 22 -0.26 3.40 0.32
N PHE A 23 -1.53 3.01 0.33
CA PHE A 23 -2.20 2.48 -0.86
C PHE A 23 -2.16 3.47 -2.03
N GLY A 24 -2.49 4.74 -1.79
CA GLY A 24 -2.43 5.78 -2.82
C GLY A 24 -1.02 6.01 -3.34
N TYR A 25 -0.02 5.98 -2.45
CA TYR A 25 1.38 6.11 -2.83
C TYR A 25 1.84 4.99 -3.77
N ASP A 26 1.57 3.73 -3.41
CA ASP A 26 1.92 2.54 -4.21
C ASP A 26 1.28 2.57 -5.62
N GLN A 27 0.05 3.10 -5.72
CA GLN A 27 -0.64 3.27 -7.00
C GLN A 27 -0.02 4.36 -7.87
N GLY A 28 0.42 5.46 -7.27
CA GLY A 28 1.00 6.59 -7.99
C GLY A 28 2.46 6.39 -8.41
N VAL A 29 3.26 5.70 -7.59
CA VAL A 29 4.73 5.71 -7.70
C VAL A 29 5.27 5.15 -9.02
N MET A 30 4.57 4.25 -9.73
CA MET A 30 5.09 3.84 -11.04
C MET A 30 4.94 4.87 -12.13
N SER A 31 3.89 5.70 -12.07
CA SER A 31 3.56 6.55 -13.20
C SER A 31 4.69 7.52 -13.52
N GLY A 32 5.42 8.03 -12.51
CA GLY A 32 6.56 8.91 -12.71
C GLY A 32 7.86 8.16 -13.03
N LEU A 33 8.05 6.97 -12.45
CA LEU A 33 9.29 6.19 -12.60
C LEU A 33 9.48 5.62 -14.00
N LEU A 34 8.40 5.21 -14.66
CA LEU A 34 8.43 4.58 -15.97
C LEU A 34 9.04 5.45 -17.08
N ALA A 35 8.98 6.77 -16.92
CA ALA A 35 9.55 7.75 -17.85
C ALA A 35 10.94 8.25 -17.44
N GLY A 36 11.50 7.76 -16.32
CA GLY A 36 12.78 8.23 -15.80
C GLY A 36 13.99 7.58 -16.48
N ASP A 37 14.98 8.39 -16.84
CA ASP A 37 16.21 7.94 -17.52
C ASP A 37 16.96 6.81 -16.80
N ALA A 38 17.04 6.83 -15.46
CA ALA A 38 17.70 5.76 -14.72
C ALA A 38 16.89 4.45 -14.73
N PHE A 39 15.56 4.54 -14.78
CA PHE A 39 14.68 3.37 -14.84
C PHE A 39 14.79 2.71 -16.22
N THR A 40 14.70 3.49 -17.30
CA THR A 40 14.83 2.98 -18.68
C THR A 40 16.24 2.45 -18.95
N ARG A 41 17.28 3.05 -18.36
CA ARG A 41 18.66 2.50 -18.42
C ARG A 41 18.78 1.13 -17.73
N THR A 42 18.09 0.95 -16.61
CA THR A 42 18.12 -0.32 -15.86
C THR A 42 17.24 -1.38 -16.53
N PHE A 43 16.13 -0.96 -17.14
CA PHE A 43 15.15 -1.83 -17.78
C PHE A 43 14.87 -1.38 -19.22
N PRO A 44 15.83 -1.51 -20.15
CA PRO A 44 15.70 -1.02 -21.52
C PRO A 44 14.58 -1.71 -22.31
N GLU A 45 14.22 -2.93 -21.92
CA GLU A 45 13.12 -3.70 -22.51
C GLU A 45 11.74 -3.08 -22.22
N MET A 46 11.63 -2.21 -21.21
CA MET A 46 10.42 -1.46 -20.84
C MET A 46 10.44 0.00 -21.30
N ASP A 47 11.48 0.43 -22.01
CA ASP A 47 11.61 1.81 -22.46
C ASP A 47 10.68 2.11 -23.65
N THR A 48 9.61 2.85 -23.38
CA THR A 48 8.63 3.31 -24.36
C THR A 48 8.78 4.80 -24.70
N THR A 49 9.89 5.44 -24.32
CA THR A 49 10.18 6.83 -24.72
C THR A 49 10.48 6.93 -26.22
N GLU A 50 10.54 8.15 -26.78
CA GLU A 50 10.78 8.36 -28.22
C GLU A 50 12.10 7.73 -28.71
N SER A 51 13.10 7.59 -27.83
CA SER A 51 14.39 6.95 -28.11
C SER A 51 14.42 5.45 -27.77
N GLY A 52 13.37 4.91 -27.15
CA GLY A 52 13.31 3.54 -26.67
C GLY A 52 12.89 2.54 -27.75
N HIS A 53 13.39 1.31 -27.63
CA HIS A 53 12.96 0.16 -28.45
C HIS A 53 12.25 -0.92 -27.62
N GLY A 54 11.80 -0.55 -26.41
CA GLY A 54 11.12 -1.44 -25.48
C GLY A 54 9.68 -1.75 -25.89
N SER A 55 9.06 -2.65 -25.15
CA SER A 55 7.70 -3.12 -25.42
C SER A 55 6.70 -2.52 -24.44
N ALA A 56 5.76 -1.72 -24.96
CA ALA A 56 4.67 -1.17 -24.16
C ALA A 56 3.76 -2.24 -23.53
N SER A 57 3.61 -3.39 -24.20
CA SER A 57 2.86 -4.51 -23.62
C SER A 57 3.60 -5.14 -22.45
N LEU A 58 4.93 -5.22 -22.50
CA LEU A 58 5.75 -5.72 -21.40
C LEU A 58 5.69 -4.76 -20.20
N GLN A 59 5.91 -3.47 -20.43
CA GLN A 59 5.81 -2.43 -19.41
C GLN A 59 4.42 -2.44 -18.73
N GLY A 60 3.35 -2.46 -19.54
CA GLY A 60 1.98 -2.56 -19.03
C GLY A 60 1.73 -3.83 -18.22
N THR A 61 2.30 -4.98 -18.65
CA THR A 61 2.20 -6.24 -17.91
C THR A 61 2.91 -6.15 -16.55
N VAL A 62 4.11 -5.57 -16.48
CA VAL A 62 4.86 -5.39 -15.22
C VAL A 62 4.14 -4.45 -14.26
N VAL A 63 3.45 -3.43 -14.76
CA VAL A 63 2.63 -2.55 -13.93
C VAL A 63 1.37 -3.29 -13.44
N ALA A 64 0.65 -3.94 -14.35
CA ALA A 64 -0.63 -4.60 -14.07
C ALA A 64 -0.52 -5.87 -13.20
N ILE A 65 0.63 -6.56 -13.19
CA ILE A 65 0.81 -7.78 -12.37
C ILE A 65 0.67 -7.50 -10.86
N TYR A 66 0.86 -6.24 -10.44
CA TYR A 66 0.58 -5.80 -9.08
C TYR A 66 -0.89 -6.05 -8.70
N GLU A 67 -1.84 -5.75 -9.59
CA GLU A 67 -3.27 -5.93 -9.34
C GLU A 67 -3.67 -7.40 -9.27
N ILE A 68 -2.97 -8.28 -10.00
CA ILE A 68 -3.13 -9.72 -9.85
C ILE A 68 -2.69 -10.15 -8.45
N GLY A 69 -1.59 -9.61 -7.94
CA GLY A 69 -1.19 -9.77 -6.54
C GLY A 69 -2.26 -9.28 -5.56
N CYS A 70 -2.82 -8.09 -5.78
CA CYS A 70 -3.91 -7.53 -4.97
C CYS A 70 -5.14 -8.44 -4.95
N PHE A 71 -5.53 -8.99 -6.10
CA PHE A 71 -6.65 -9.91 -6.23
C PHE A 71 -6.48 -11.16 -5.33
N PHE A 72 -5.32 -11.81 -5.41
CA PHE A 72 -5.04 -12.96 -4.55
C PHE A 72 -4.90 -12.56 -3.07
N GLY A 73 -4.34 -11.38 -2.78
CA GLY A 73 -4.25 -10.84 -1.43
C GLY A 73 -5.64 -10.63 -0.81
N ALA A 74 -6.60 -10.12 -1.58
CA ALA A 74 -7.98 -9.96 -1.15
C ALA A 74 -8.69 -11.31 -0.91
N LEU A 75 -8.46 -12.32 -1.75
CA LEU A 75 -8.97 -13.67 -1.53
C LEU A 75 -8.41 -14.31 -0.25
N ILE A 76 -7.11 -14.12 0.02
CA ILE A 76 -6.49 -14.57 1.27
C ILE A 76 -7.09 -13.82 2.46
N ALA A 77 -7.31 -12.50 2.35
CA ALA A 77 -7.98 -11.71 3.39
C ALA A 77 -9.36 -12.29 3.70
N PHE A 78 -10.16 -12.61 2.67
CA PHE A 78 -11.50 -13.16 2.84
C PHE A 78 -11.50 -14.46 3.68
N VAL A 79 -10.53 -15.35 3.47
CA VAL A 79 -10.47 -16.65 4.18
C VAL A 79 -9.81 -16.53 5.56
N PHE A 80 -8.75 -15.73 5.68
CA PHE A 80 -7.90 -15.72 6.86
C PHE A 80 -8.14 -14.54 7.81
N ALA A 81 -8.69 -13.41 7.34
CA ALA A 81 -8.86 -12.22 8.17
C ALA A 81 -9.86 -12.44 9.31
N GLU A 82 -10.88 -13.28 9.11
CA GLU A 82 -11.80 -13.67 10.19
C GLU A 82 -11.12 -14.49 11.27
N ARG A 83 -10.12 -15.33 10.95
CA ARG A 83 -9.44 -16.15 11.97
C ARG A 83 -8.35 -15.37 12.70
N LEU A 84 -7.64 -14.48 12.00
CA LEU A 84 -6.49 -13.77 12.53
C LEU A 84 -6.86 -12.50 13.33
N GLY A 85 -8.03 -11.92 13.06
CA GLY A 85 -8.39 -10.58 13.53
C GLY A 85 -7.93 -9.48 12.58
N ARG A 86 -8.54 -8.30 12.68
CA ARG A 86 -8.30 -7.20 11.75
C ARG A 86 -6.92 -6.61 11.94
N ARG A 87 -6.52 -6.34 13.19
CA ARG A 87 -5.22 -5.72 13.50
C ARG A 87 -4.06 -6.58 13.00
N ARG A 88 -4.10 -7.89 13.26
CA ARG A 88 -3.03 -8.82 12.83
C ARG A 88 -2.97 -8.95 11.33
N THR A 89 -4.11 -9.00 10.64
CA THR A 89 -4.16 -9.07 9.18
C THR A 89 -3.54 -7.82 8.53
N ILE A 90 -3.83 -6.62 9.07
CA ILE A 90 -3.23 -5.36 8.59
C ILE A 90 -1.71 -5.34 8.81
N MET A 91 -1.24 -5.79 9.98
CA MET A 91 0.20 -5.87 10.24
C MET A 91 0.90 -6.83 9.26
N LEU A 92 0.30 -8.00 9.03
CA LEU A 92 0.83 -9.00 8.10
C LEU A 92 0.86 -8.47 6.66
N GLY A 93 -0.19 -7.77 6.22
CA GLY A 93 -0.24 -7.08 4.94
C GLY A 93 0.87 -6.03 4.78
N CYS A 94 1.08 -5.20 5.79
CA CYS A 94 2.16 -4.20 5.78
C CYS A 94 3.57 -4.83 5.74
N VAL A 95 3.78 -5.95 6.43
CA VAL A 95 5.07 -6.67 6.39
C VAL A 95 5.31 -7.26 5.01
N ILE A 96 4.32 -7.95 4.43
CA ILE A 96 4.41 -8.50 3.07
C ILE A 96 4.64 -7.39 2.05
N LEU A 97 3.93 -6.27 2.16
CA LEU A 97 4.09 -5.11 1.29
C LEU A 97 5.50 -4.53 1.39
N SER A 98 6.04 -4.39 2.61
CA SER A 98 7.41 -3.88 2.83
C SER A 98 8.47 -4.80 2.21
N ILE A 99 8.28 -6.13 2.27
CA ILE A 99 9.17 -7.09 1.60
C ILE A 99 9.10 -6.90 0.09
N GLY A 100 7.89 -6.77 -0.48
CA GLY A 100 7.71 -6.49 -1.90
C GLY A 100 8.31 -5.15 -2.35
N GLY A 101 8.16 -4.10 -1.55
CA GLY A 101 8.78 -2.79 -1.80
C GLY A 101 10.31 -2.86 -1.77
N ALA A 102 10.89 -3.55 -0.78
CA ALA A 102 12.33 -3.77 -0.71
C ALA A 102 12.87 -4.56 -1.91
N LEU A 103 12.15 -5.60 -2.36
CA LEU A 103 12.50 -6.37 -3.58
C LEU A 103 12.46 -5.49 -4.84
N GLN A 104 11.46 -4.62 -4.97
CA GLN A 104 11.38 -3.68 -6.08
C GLN A 104 12.52 -2.65 -6.05
N ALA A 105 12.86 -2.13 -4.87
CA ALA A 105 13.93 -1.15 -4.70
C ALA A 105 15.34 -1.71 -5.01
N CYS A 106 15.56 -3.03 -4.88
CA CYS A 106 16.82 -3.68 -5.25
C CYS A 106 16.77 -4.41 -6.59
N ALA A 107 15.65 -4.33 -7.33
CA ALA A 107 15.50 -5.00 -8.61
C ALA A 107 16.46 -4.43 -9.66
N SER A 108 17.14 -5.32 -10.36
CA SER A 108 18.00 -5.00 -11.52
C SER A 108 17.63 -5.82 -12.77
N THR A 109 16.62 -6.69 -12.67
CA THR A 109 16.12 -7.51 -13.77
C THR A 109 14.59 -7.51 -13.76
N ILE A 110 13.97 -7.66 -14.92
CA ILE A 110 12.49 -7.63 -15.05
C ILE A 110 11.81 -8.73 -14.22
N PRO A 111 12.26 -10.00 -14.23
CA PRO A 111 11.65 -11.02 -13.39
C PRO A 111 11.71 -10.69 -11.90
N HIS A 112 12.78 -10.03 -11.44
CA HIS A 112 12.91 -9.59 -10.06
C HIS A 112 11.90 -8.47 -9.74
N MET A 113 11.73 -7.51 -10.63
CA MET A 113 10.70 -6.46 -10.49
C MET A 113 9.29 -7.07 -10.44
N ILE A 114 8.98 -8.03 -11.32
CA ILE A 114 7.70 -8.75 -11.34
C ILE A 114 7.46 -9.50 -10.03
N ALA A 115 8.46 -10.21 -9.51
CA ALA A 115 8.34 -10.90 -8.23
C ALA A 115 8.05 -9.91 -7.08
N GLY A 116 8.77 -8.78 -7.04
CA GLY A 116 8.52 -7.71 -6.07
C GLY A 116 7.11 -7.12 -6.17
N ARG A 117 6.61 -6.92 -7.39
CA ARG A 117 5.24 -6.45 -7.68
C ARG A 117 4.17 -7.38 -7.14
N ILE A 118 4.32 -8.69 -7.38
CA ILE A 118 3.36 -9.69 -6.91
C ILE A 118 3.33 -9.72 -5.39
N VAL A 119 4.50 -9.73 -4.73
CA VAL A 119 4.58 -9.74 -3.27
C VAL A 119 4.01 -8.45 -2.68
N ALA A 120 4.36 -7.28 -3.23
CA ALA A 120 3.80 -6.00 -2.79
C ALA A 120 2.27 -5.96 -2.95
N GLY A 121 1.77 -6.44 -4.09
CA GLY A 121 0.35 -6.53 -4.39
C GLY A 121 -0.40 -7.44 -3.42
N LEU A 122 0.16 -8.61 -3.07
CA LEU A 122 -0.44 -9.50 -2.06
C LEU A 122 -0.61 -8.79 -0.70
N GLY A 123 0.42 -8.08 -0.25
CA GLY A 123 0.37 -7.30 0.99
C GLY A 123 -0.66 -6.17 0.94
N ASN A 124 -0.70 -5.46 -0.20
CA ASN A 124 -1.67 -4.39 -0.41
C ASN A 124 -3.12 -4.90 -0.46
N GLY A 125 -3.39 -6.02 -1.15
CA GLY A 125 -4.71 -6.63 -1.22
C GLY A 125 -5.26 -7.05 0.15
N LEU A 126 -4.38 -7.52 1.04
CA LEU A 126 -4.73 -7.78 2.45
C LEU A 126 -5.15 -6.49 3.17
N ASN A 127 -4.39 -5.41 2.98
CA ASN A 127 -4.62 -4.12 3.62
C ASN A 127 -5.91 -3.44 3.13
N THR A 128 -6.09 -3.32 1.81
CA THR A 128 -7.25 -2.65 1.20
C THR A 128 -8.57 -3.35 1.50
N SER A 129 -8.54 -4.68 1.71
CA SER A 129 -9.72 -5.45 2.12
C SER A 129 -10.04 -5.32 3.61
N THR A 130 -9.01 -5.17 4.46
CA THR A 130 -9.17 -5.26 5.92
C THR A 130 -9.33 -3.89 6.60
N ILE A 131 -8.61 -2.86 6.14
CA ILE A 131 -8.58 -1.54 6.77
C ILE A 131 -9.98 -0.88 6.77
N PRO A 132 -10.73 -0.82 5.66
CA PRO A 132 -12.06 -0.19 5.65
C PRO A 132 -13.05 -0.94 6.55
N VAL A 133 -12.92 -2.27 6.59
CA VAL A 133 -13.74 -3.11 7.46
C VAL A 133 -13.46 -2.79 8.91
N CYS A 134 -12.19 -2.77 9.31
CA CYS A 134 -11.75 -2.39 10.66
C CYS A 134 -12.24 -0.98 11.04
N HIS A 135 -12.07 -0.01 10.13
CA HIS A 135 -12.54 1.36 10.30
C HIS A 135 -14.06 1.38 10.56
N SER A 136 -14.84 0.71 9.72
CA SER A 136 -16.30 0.67 9.83
C SER A 136 -16.79 0.01 11.12
N GLU A 137 -16.06 -1.01 11.61
CA GLU A 137 -16.38 -1.75 12.83
C GLU A 137 -16.06 -0.94 14.10
N LEU A 138 -14.99 -0.13 14.07
CA LEU A 138 -14.57 0.73 15.16
C LEU A 138 -15.32 2.09 15.20
N MET A 139 -15.83 2.56 14.06
CA MET A 139 -16.55 3.82 13.97
C MET A 139 -18.01 3.74 14.41
N VAL A 140 -18.46 4.85 15.02
CA VAL A 140 -19.88 5.10 15.31
C VAL A 140 -20.69 5.15 14.02
N ALA A 141 -21.81 4.42 13.98
CA ALA A 141 -22.64 4.24 12.78
C ALA A 141 -23.00 5.53 12.04
N SER A 142 -23.31 6.62 12.76
CA SER A 142 -23.67 7.91 12.17
C SER A 142 -22.54 8.66 11.46
N LYS A 143 -21.28 8.29 11.71
CA LYS A 143 -20.08 8.96 11.17
C LYS A 143 -19.29 8.12 10.18
N ARG A 144 -19.62 6.83 10.01
CA ARG A 144 -18.91 5.89 9.14
C ARG A 144 -18.71 6.44 7.73
N GLY A 145 -19.77 6.93 7.09
CA GLY A 145 -19.69 7.47 5.73
C GLY A 145 -18.70 8.62 5.61
N LYS A 146 -18.69 9.55 6.56
CA LYS A 146 -17.73 10.68 6.56
C LYS A 146 -16.28 10.18 6.74
N GLY A 147 -16.05 9.20 7.61
CA GLY A 147 -14.74 8.58 7.83
C GLY A 147 -14.19 7.93 6.57
N LEU A 148 -15.02 7.13 5.87
CA LEU A 148 -14.64 6.50 4.60
C LEU A 148 -14.36 7.53 3.50
N CYS A 149 -15.15 8.61 3.39
CA CYS A 149 -14.87 9.66 2.42
C CYS A 149 -13.51 10.34 2.67
N ILE A 150 -13.17 10.58 3.94
CA ILE A 150 -11.86 11.15 4.30
C ILE A 150 -10.73 10.19 3.92
N GLU A 151 -10.89 8.89 4.18
CA GLU A 151 -9.92 7.85 3.85
C GLU A 151 -9.65 7.75 2.33
N LEU A 152 -10.70 7.79 1.51
CA LEU A 152 -10.56 7.87 0.06
C LEU A 152 -9.90 9.18 -0.39
N SER A 153 -10.21 10.31 0.25
CA SER A 153 -9.55 11.59 -0.05
C SER A 153 -8.05 11.54 0.26
N ILE A 154 -7.68 10.88 1.36
CA ILE A 154 -6.28 10.66 1.75
C ILE A 154 -5.57 9.75 0.74
N THR A 155 -6.26 8.80 0.12
CA THR A 155 -5.68 7.97 -0.96
C THR A 155 -5.26 8.83 -2.15
N VAL A 156 -6.14 9.71 -2.61
CA VAL A 156 -5.83 10.63 -3.71
C VAL A 156 -4.66 11.55 -3.33
N PHE A 157 -4.62 11.99 -2.08
CA PHE A 157 -3.48 12.74 -1.56
C PHE A 157 -2.17 11.92 -1.54
N GLY A 158 -2.24 10.62 -1.24
CA GLY A 158 -1.12 9.69 -1.36
C GLY A 158 -0.58 9.56 -2.79
N VAL A 159 -1.47 9.45 -3.78
CA VAL A 159 -1.10 9.47 -5.21
C VAL A 159 -0.40 10.79 -5.56
N MET A 160 -0.94 11.92 -5.09
CA MET A 160 -0.35 13.23 -5.31
C MET A 160 1.06 13.32 -4.70
N ILE A 161 1.28 12.79 -3.49
CA ILE A 161 2.61 12.72 -2.88
C ILE A 161 3.56 11.90 -3.74
N ALA A 162 3.12 10.74 -4.26
CA ALA A 162 3.95 9.92 -5.13
C ALA A 162 4.44 10.71 -6.35
N TYR A 163 3.54 11.42 -7.04
CA TYR A 163 3.91 12.23 -8.20
C TYR A 163 4.89 13.36 -7.86
N TRP A 164 4.73 14.01 -6.71
CA TRP A 164 5.70 15.02 -6.25
C TRP A 164 7.05 14.42 -5.89
N VAL A 165 7.08 13.24 -5.27
CA VAL A 165 8.32 12.52 -4.96
C VAL A 165 9.02 12.09 -6.24
N ASP A 166 8.29 11.55 -7.21
CA ASP A 166 8.85 11.14 -8.51
C ASP A 166 9.38 12.35 -9.29
N CYS A 167 8.64 13.46 -9.30
CA CYS A 167 9.08 14.71 -9.89
C CYS A 167 10.36 15.23 -9.21
N GLY A 168 10.41 15.22 -7.87
CA GLY A 168 11.62 15.59 -7.13
C GLY A 168 12.80 14.68 -7.42
N MET A 169 12.57 13.38 -7.60
CA MET A 169 13.62 12.42 -7.91
C MET A 169 14.02 12.41 -9.40
N SER A 170 13.21 12.98 -10.29
CA SER A 170 13.52 13.08 -11.73
C SER A 170 14.80 13.85 -12.04
N TYR A 171 15.20 14.76 -11.15
CA TYR A 171 16.46 15.52 -11.27
C TYR A 171 17.69 14.72 -10.84
N VAL A 172 17.52 13.52 -10.31
CA VAL A 172 18.61 12.67 -9.82
C VAL A 172 19.10 11.76 -10.96
N PRO A 173 20.38 11.85 -11.38
CA PRO A 173 20.88 11.14 -12.57
C PRO A 173 21.33 9.68 -12.31
N ASN A 174 21.13 9.17 -11.09
CA ASN A 174 21.59 7.84 -10.68
C ASN A 174 20.40 6.93 -10.36
N ASP A 175 20.68 5.64 -10.11
CA ASP A 175 19.64 4.64 -9.84
C ASP A 175 18.78 4.96 -8.60
N ALA A 176 19.21 5.89 -7.72
CA ALA A 176 18.36 6.35 -6.62
C ALA A 176 17.06 7.00 -7.13
N GLN A 177 17.03 7.46 -8.39
CA GLN A 177 15.84 7.99 -9.06
C GLN A 177 14.61 7.11 -8.87
N PHE A 178 14.74 5.80 -9.11
CA PHE A 178 13.62 4.87 -9.00
C PHE A 178 13.66 4.03 -7.73
N ARG A 179 14.85 3.78 -7.19
CA ARG A 179 14.99 2.94 -5.98
C ARG A 179 14.50 3.66 -4.73
N PHE A 180 14.71 4.98 -4.60
CA PHE A 180 14.28 5.71 -3.42
C PHE A 180 12.74 5.80 -3.31
N PRO A 181 11.98 6.18 -4.36
CA PRO A 181 10.52 6.20 -4.27
C PRO A 181 9.94 4.81 -3.96
N LEU A 182 10.48 3.75 -4.59
CA LEU A 182 10.08 2.37 -4.29
C LEU A 182 10.43 1.93 -2.85
N ALA A 183 11.54 2.41 -2.28
CA ALA A 183 11.88 2.14 -0.89
C ALA A 183 11.02 2.96 0.10
N LEU A 184 10.59 4.17 -0.29
CA LEU A 184 9.82 5.07 0.56
C LEU A 184 8.47 4.48 0.98
N GLN A 185 7.86 3.62 0.17
CA GLN A 185 6.63 2.92 0.55
C GLN A 185 6.80 2.08 1.84
N CYS A 186 7.99 1.55 2.10
CA CYS A 186 8.27 0.79 3.33
C CYS A 186 8.15 1.68 4.57
N LEU A 187 8.49 2.97 4.46
CA LEU A 187 8.32 3.92 5.56
C LEU A 187 6.84 4.12 5.89
N PHE A 188 5.98 4.29 4.87
CA PHE A 188 4.54 4.43 5.07
C PHE A 188 3.91 3.15 5.65
N ALA A 189 4.42 1.97 5.26
CA ALA A 189 4.02 0.70 5.87
C ALA A 189 4.39 0.62 7.36
N ILE A 190 5.60 1.04 7.74
CA ILE A 190 6.03 1.10 9.14
C ILE A 190 5.15 2.05 9.95
N ILE A 191 4.86 3.24 9.42
CA ILE A 191 3.96 4.22 10.07
C ILE A 191 2.57 3.60 10.30
N THR A 192 2.06 2.87 9.31
CA THR A 192 0.75 2.19 9.41
C THR A 192 0.77 1.09 10.48
N VAL A 193 1.85 0.31 10.56
CA VAL A 193 2.03 -0.71 11.62
C VAL A 193 2.09 -0.06 13.00
N ILE A 194 2.85 1.03 13.16
CA ILE A 194 2.92 1.74 14.44
C ILE A 194 1.53 2.25 14.83
N GLY A 195 0.78 2.84 13.90
CA GLY A 195 -0.59 3.30 14.13
C GLY A 195 -1.52 2.17 14.59
N ILE A 196 -1.52 1.02 13.90
CA ILE A 196 -2.41 -0.09 14.23
C ILE A 196 -2.08 -0.73 15.59
N LEU A 197 -0.85 -0.59 16.08
CA LEU A 197 -0.48 -1.09 17.41
C LEU A 197 -1.21 -0.37 18.55
N PHE A 198 -1.59 0.90 18.34
CA PHE A 198 -2.32 1.71 19.31
C PHE A 198 -3.85 1.57 19.19
N LEU A 199 -4.35 0.91 18.15
CA LEU A 199 -5.78 0.66 17.98
C LEU A 199 -6.23 -0.61 18.74
N PRO A 200 -7.44 -0.56 19.36
CA PRO A 200 -8.07 -1.77 19.87
C PRO A 200 -8.46 -2.69 18.71
N GLU A 201 -8.54 -3.98 18.99
CA GLU A 201 -9.09 -4.95 18.02
C GLU A 201 -10.57 -4.66 17.79
N SER A 202 -11.10 -5.10 16.64
CA SER A 202 -12.51 -4.91 16.31
C SER A 202 -13.44 -5.56 17.36
N PRO A 203 -14.36 -4.79 17.98
CA PRO A 203 -15.33 -5.32 18.93
C PRO A 203 -16.24 -6.38 18.32
N ARG A 204 -16.55 -6.27 17.02
CA ARG A 204 -17.35 -7.27 16.29
C ARG A 204 -16.61 -8.60 16.16
N TRP A 205 -15.32 -8.53 15.86
CA TRP A 205 -14.48 -9.72 15.78
C TRP A 205 -14.34 -10.41 17.14
N LEU A 206 -14.16 -9.63 18.21
CA LEU A 206 -14.08 -10.12 19.59
C LEU A 206 -15.36 -10.84 20.02
N VAL A 207 -16.53 -10.23 19.78
CA VAL A 207 -17.84 -10.85 20.06
C VAL A 207 -18.06 -12.12 19.23
N ALA A 208 -17.66 -12.14 17.96
CA ALA A 208 -17.79 -13.32 17.10
C ALA A 208 -16.89 -14.50 17.52
N HIS A 209 -15.82 -14.24 18.27
CA HIS A 209 -14.89 -15.25 18.78
C HIS A 209 -14.99 -15.47 20.29
N ASP A 210 -16.12 -15.06 20.90
CA ASP A 210 -16.41 -15.21 22.33
C ASP A 210 -15.31 -14.65 23.25
N ARG A 211 -14.70 -13.54 22.80
CA ARG A 211 -13.69 -12.79 23.55
C ARG A 211 -14.33 -11.51 24.09
N HIS A 212 -14.32 -11.35 25.42
CA HIS A 212 -14.97 -10.24 26.12
C HIS A 212 -14.01 -9.11 26.54
N ASP A 213 -12.78 -9.11 25.99
CA ASP A 213 -11.71 -8.14 26.33
C ASP A 213 -11.83 -6.79 25.60
#